data_AF-A0A8S3FC56-F1
#
_entry.id   AF-A0A8S3FC56-F1
#
_cell.length_a   1.000
_cell.length_b   1.000
_cell.length_c   1.000
_cell.angle_alpha   90.00
_cell.angle_beta   90.00
_cell.angle_gamma   90.00
#
_symmetry.space_group_name_H-M   'P 1'
#
loop_
_entity.id
_entity.type
_entity.pdbx_description
1 polymer ?
#
loop_
_entity_poly.entity_id
_entity_poly.type
_entity_poly.pdbx_seq_one_letter_code
_entity_poly.pdbx_strand_id
1 'polypeptide(L)'
;AGYPLDDIDTIGKDGSLNDTSALSIIVRGESAGHLDMMDGLIVQLLNEKWRTFIKFKFFQRMGIFAFYFAICFLALIVRGYYRVPQSCIIKDPIDKEEDKWKSIIADRPECKCHYTNFFWQLALFDSNNATNFNSSTKYVSNRKRHFDLLGLALNFLDGLSILGSMLYLIITVREFSYQHFKLDYFIYVNDPTRILFLFSCILTLAMIPARITCSIAVDDILCTYAILSRAPYFFFFCR
;
A
#
# COMPACT_ATOMS: atom_id res chain seq x y z
N ALA A 1 4.07 -8.24 49.75
CA ALA A 1 3.20 -9.41 49.56
C ALA A 1 2.99 -9.61 48.06
N GLY A 2 3.27 -10.79 47.52
CA GLY A 2 3.01 -11.10 46.11
C GLY A 2 1.60 -11.63 45.95
N TYR A 3 0.84 -11.12 44.97
CA TYR A 3 -0.47 -11.65 44.61
C TYR A 3 -0.31 -12.78 43.59
N PRO A 4 -1.08 -13.88 43.67
CA PRO A 4 -1.08 -14.94 42.66
C PRO A 4 -1.63 -14.40 41.33
N LEU A 5 -0.92 -14.67 40.24
CA LEU A 5 -1.19 -14.09 38.90
C LEU A 5 -1.95 -15.04 37.95
N ASP A 6 -2.22 -16.28 38.37
CA ASP A 6 -2.68 -17.37 37.47
C ASP A 6 -3.99 -17.09 36.74
N ASP A 7 -4.97 -16.50 37.42
CA ASP A 7 -6.28 -16.16 36.84
C ASP A 7 -6.41 -14.68 36.46
N ILE A 8 -5.37 -13.89 36.77
CA ILE A 8 -5.33 -12.45 36.49
C ILE A 8 -4.71 -12.19 35.13
N ASP A 9 -3.69 -12.96 34.72
CA ASP A 9 -3.02 -12.81 33.42
C ASP A 9 -3.65 -13.65 32.30
N THR A 10 -3.56 -13.16 31.08
CA THR A 10 -3.95 -13.83 29.83
C THR A 10 -3.09 -15.03 29.44
N ILE A 11 -1.97 -15.27 30.12
CA ILE A 11 -1.05 -16.38 29.85
C ILE A 11 -0.98 -17.26 31.09
N GLY A 12 -1.39 -18.52 30.94
CA GLY A 12 -1.29 -19.53 32.01
C GLY A 12 0.15 -19.98 32.27
N LYS A 13 0.38 -20.64 33.41
CA LYS A 13 1.69 -21.22 33.79
C LYS A 13 2.23 -22.25 32.79
N ASP A 14 1.33 -22.86 32.04
CA ASP A 14 1.56 -23.81 30.97
C ASP A 14 1.87 -23.15 29.62
N GLY A 15 1.80 -21.81 29.53
CA GLY A 15 1.98 -21.05 28.30
C GLY A 15 0.75 -21.05 27.39
N SER A 16 -0.39 -21.59 27.84
CA SER A 16 -1.65 -21.51 27.11
C SER A 16 -2.30 -20.14 27.28
N LEU A 17 -3.10 -19.73 26.30
CA LEU A 17 -3.81 -18.45 26.32
C LEU A 17 -5.13 -18.63 27.09
N ASN A 18 -5.28 -17.94 28.22
CA ASN A 18 -6.47 -18.00 29.06
C ASN A 18 -7.43 -16.84 28.72
N ASP A 19 -8.37 -17.10 27.82
CA ASP A 19 -9.40 -16.13 27.41
C ASP A 19 -10.39 -15.78 28.53
N THR A 20 -10.48 -16.61 29.57
CA THR A 20 -11.33 -16.39 30.77
C THR A 20 -10.60 -15.70 31.91
N SER A 21 -9.37 -15.22 31.69
CA SER A 21 -8.63 -14.44 32.67
C SER A 21 -9.34 -13.14 33.03
N ALA A 22 -9.15 -12.68 34.27
CA ALA A 22 -9.73 -11.43 34.75
C ALA A 22 -9.35 -10.27 33.82
N LEU A 23 -8.08 -10.18 33.38
CA LEU A 23 -7.62 -9.16 32.43
C LEU A 23 -8.34 -9.21 31.07
N SER A 24 -8.59 -10.40 30.52
CA SER A 24 -9.31 -10.56 29.24
C SER A 24 -10.77 -10.12 29.35
N ILE A 25 -11.46 -10.54 30.41
CA ILE A 25 -12.87 -10.22 30.66
C ILE A 25 -13.05 -8.72 30.95
N ILE A 26 -12.14 -8.17 31.76
CA ILE A 26 -12.04 -6.74 32.07
C ILE A 26 -11.86 -6.02 30.73
N VAL A 27 -10.72 -6.13 30.03
CA VAL A 27 -10.44 -5.34 28.81
C VAL A 27 -11.51 -5.44 27.70
N ARG A 28 -12.24 -6.56 27.60
CA ARG A 28 -13.29 -6.77 26.59
C ARG A 28 -14.70 -6.36 27.06
N GLY A 29 -14.86 -5.94 28.31
CA GLY A 29 -16.16 -5.60 28.90
C GLY A 29 -16.77 -4.33 28.31
N GLU A 30 -18.06 -4.39 27.98
CA GLU A 30 -18.81 -3.24 27.42
C GLU A 30 -19.43 -2.32 28.50
N SER A 31 -19.45 -2.75 29.77
CA SER A 31 -20.10 -2.01 30.85
C SER A 31 -19.20 -0.92 31.44
N ALA A 32 -19.78 0.22 31.85
CA ALA A 32 -19.01 1.30 32.50
C ALA A 32 -18.34 0.87 33.82
N GLY A 33 -18.89 -0.13 34.53
CA GLY A 33 -18.31 -0.67 35.77
C GLY A 33 -16.96 -1.38 35.56
N HIS A 34 -16.64 -1.76 34.33
CA HIS A 34 -15.35 -2.35 34.00
C HIS A 34 -14.19 -1.33 34.17
N LEU A 35 -14.40 -0.03 33.92
CA LEU A 35 -13.35 0.98 34.14
C LEU A 35 -12.94 1.06 35.61
N ASP A 36 -13.89 0.96 36.54
CA ASP A 36 -13.63 0.98 37.98
C ASP A 36 -12.82 -0.26 38.42
N MET A 37 -12.96 -1.38 37.69
CA MET A 37 -12.17 -2.59 37.89
C MET A 37 -10.76 -2.54 37.26
N MET A 38 -10.46 -1.55 36.41
CA MET A 38 -9.10 -1.36 35.87
C MET A 38 -8.17 -0.67 36.88
N ASP A 39 -8.73 0.08 37.82
CA ASP A 39 -7.93 0.83 38.78
C ASP A 39 -7.22 -0.08 39.80
N GLY A 40 -6.07 0.40 40.31
CA GLY A 40 -5.26 -0.34 41.28
C GLY A 40 -4.24 -1.30 40.66
N LEU A 41 -4.38 -2.60 40.95
CA LEU A 41 -3.39 -3.62 40.58
C LEU A 41 -3.28 -3.80 39.06
N ILE A 42 -4.41 -3.75 38.33
CA ILE A 42 -4.46 -3.97 36.88
C ILE A 42 -3.66 -2.88 36.16
N VAL A 43 -3.86 -1.58 36.48
CA VAL A 43 -3.06 -0.48 35.91
C VAL A 43 -1.56 -0.64 36.15
N GLN A 44 -1.13 -1.08 37.35
CA GLN A 44 0.30 -1.30 37.63
C GLN A 44 0.88 -2.39 36.73
N LEU A 45 0.16 -3.50 36.56
CA LEU A 45 0.56 -4.59 35.67
C LEU A 45 0.61 -4.13 34.20
N LEU A 46 -0.38 -3.37 33.73
CA LEU A 46 -0.39 -2.83 32.37
C LEU A 46 0.79 -1.87 32.12
N ASN A 47 1.12 -1.01 33.09
CA ASN A 47 2.21 -0.06 32.95
C ASN A 47 3.58 -0.75 32.87
N GLU A 48 3.80 -1.80 33.68
CA GLU A 48 5.03 -2.60 33.61
C GLU A 48 5.13 -3.39 32.29
N LYS A 49 4.03 -3.97 31.80
CA LYS A 49 3.97 -4.63 30.48
C LYS A 49 4.22 -3.66 29.34
N TRP A 50 3.66 -2.46 29.42
CA TRP A 50 3.88 -1.39 28.45
C TRP A 50 5.36 -1.01 28.39
N ARG A 51 5.98 -0.71 29.54
CA ARG A 51 7.38 -0.30 29.61
C ARG A 51 8.34 -1.37 29.09
N THR A 52 8.07 -2.63 29.37
CA THR A 52 9.04 -3.72 29.14
C THR A 52 8.90 -4.36 27.76
N PHE A 53 7.67 -4.55 27.26
CA PHE A 53 7.43 -5.37 26.06
C PHE A 53 6.73 -4.61 24.93
N ILE A 54 5.74 -3.78 25.26
CA ILE A 54 4.83 -3.26 24.23
C ILE A 54 5.43 -2.06 23.52
N LYS A 55 6.11 -1.13 24.23
CA LYS A 55 6.71 0.08 23.63
C LYS A 55 7.55 -0.24 22.39
N PHE A 56 8.53 -1.14 22.52
CA PHE A 56 9.42 -1.46 21.41
C PHE A 56 8.67 -2.08 20.22
N LYS A 57 7.81 -3.07 20.48
CA LYS A 57 7.02 -3.72 19.42
C LYS A 57 6.04 -2.76 18.74
N PHE A 58 5.46 -1.83 19.50
CA PHE A 58 4.55 -0.81 18.99
C PHE A 58 5.27 0.15 18.04
N PHE A 59 6.39 0.74 18.48
CA PHE A 59 7.19 1.66 17.64
C PHE A 59 7.78 0.95 16.41
N GLN A 60 8.18 -0.32 16.53
CA GLN A 60 8.64 -1.10 15.39
C GLN A 60 7.53 -1.28 14.34
N ARG A 61 6.31 -1.64 14.76
CA ARG A 61 5.16 -1.77 13.84
C ARG A 61 4.77 -0.44 13.21
N MET A 62 4.80 0.64 14.00
CA MET A 62 4.58 2.00 13.50
C MET A 62 5.62 2.39 12.43
N GLY A 63 6.90 2.10 12.66
CA GLY A 63 7.98 2.39 11.72
C GLY A 63 7.85 1.62 10.40
N ILE A 64 7.54 0.32 10.46
CA ILE A 64 7.32 -0.50 9.26
C ILE A 64 6.12 0.03 8.47
N PHE A 65 5.01 0.36 9.14
CA PHE A 65 3.83 0.92 8.50
C PHE A 65 4.14 2.28 7.84
N ALA A 66 4.83 3.18 8.54
CA ALA A 66 5.22 4.49 8.00
C ALA A 66 6.10 4.36 6.76
N PHE A 67 7.06 3.42 6.77
CA PHE A 67 7.90 3.13 5.60
C PHE A 67 7.09 2.59 4.41
N TYR A 68 6.17 1.65 4.67
CA TYR A 68 5.28 1.10 3.64
C TYR A 68 4.36 2.19 3.06
N PHE A 69 3.80 3.05 3.91
CA PHE A 69 2.97 4.18 3.48
C PHE A 69 3.79 5.18 2.65
N ALA A 70 5.03 5.48 3.05
CA ALA A 70 5.94 6.35 2.30
C ALA A 70 6.25 5.79 0.91
N ILE A 71 6.51 4.49 0.77
CA ILE A 71 6.69 3.83 -0.54
C ILE A 71 5.45 4.03 -1.42
N CYS A 72 4.26 3.75 -0.89
CA CYS A 72 3.01 3.93 -1.65
C CYS A 72 2.78 5.40 -2.05
N PHE A 73 3.09 6.33 -1.15
CA PHE A 73 2.96 7.76 -1.41
C PHE A 73 3.96 8.27 -2.45
N LEU A 74 5.21 7.80 -2.39
CA LEU A 74 6.22 8.08 -3.41
C LEU A 74 5.81 7.52 -4.77
N ALA A 75 5.19 6.34 -4.82
CA ALA A 75 4.66 5.78 -6.05
C ALA A 75 3.61 6.71 -6.70
N LEU A 76 2.72 7.35 -5.92
CA LEU A 76 1.77 8.35 -6.45
C LEU A 76 2.48 9.58 -7.02
N ILE A 77 3.46 10.13 -6.30
CA ILE A 77 4.18 11.33 -6.75
C ILE A 77 4.88 11.04 -8.08
N VAL A 78 5.60 9.91 -8.14
CA VAL A 78 6.31 9.50 -9.36
C VAL A 78 5.32 9.21 -10.50
N ARG A 79 4.17 8.61 -10.20
CA ARG A 79 3.10 8.37 -11.18
C ARG A 79 2.57 9.67 -11.77
N GLY A 80 2.34 10.71 -10.95
CA GLY A 80 1.95 12.03 -11.41
C GLY A 80 2.98 12.72 -12.31
N TYR A 81 4.28 12.45 -12.09
CA TYR A 81 5.36 13.01 -12.91
C TYR A 81 5.60 12.24 -14.22
N TYR A 82 5.46 10.90 -14.20
CA TYR A 82 5.71 10.04 -15.37
C TYR A 82 4.56 10.10 -16.39
N ARG A 83 3.33 10.40 -15.96
CA ARG A 83 2.14 10.54 -16.82
C ARG A 83 2.08 11.90 -17.50
N VAL A 84 3.11 12.25 -18.27
CA VAL A 84 2.91 13.20 -19.36
C VAL A 84 2.07 12.45 -20.39
N PRO A 85 0.89 12.95 -20.80
CA PRO A 85 0.26 12.39 -21.98
C PRO A 85 1.30 12.56 -23.09
N GLN A 86 1.79 11.44 -23.63
CA GLN A 86 1.96 11.42 -25.08
C GLN A 86 0.56 11.68 -25.61
N SER A 87 0.19 12.96 -25.69
CA SER A 87 -0.33 13.45 -26.94
C SER A 87 0.55 12.76 -27.96
N CYS A 88 -0.08 11.86 -28.73
CA CYS A 88 0.45 11.37 -29.98
C CYS A 88 1.21 12.57 -30.54
N ILE A 89 2.56 12.52 -30.54
CA ILE A 89 3.32 13.70 -30.93
C ILE A 89 2.87 13.93 -32.36
N ILE A 90 1.99 14.91 -32.54
CA ILE A 90 1.83 15.57 -33.81
C ILE A 90 3.24 16.07 -34.02
N LYS A 91 3.98 15.40 -34.90
CA LYS A 91 5.09 16.07 -35.56
C LYS A 91 4.38 17.23 -36.25
N ASP A 92 4.30 18.38 -35.60
CA ASP A 92 3.93 19.59 -36.30
C ASP A 92 5.02 19.73 -37.37
N PRO A 93 4.72 19.54 -38.66
CA PRO A 93 5.65 19.97 -39.68
C PRO A 93 5.45 21.48 -39.68
N ILE A 94 6.35 22.17 -39.00
CA ILE A 94 6.51 23.58 -39.25
C ILE A 94 6.88 23.70 -40.74
N ASP A 95 5.96 24.33 -41.45
CA ASP A 95 6.04 24.87 -42.80
C ASP A 95 5.49 24.02 -43.96
N LYS A 96 4.24 24.38 -44.27
CA LYS A 96 3.54 24.43 -45.57
C LYS A 96 2.42 23.39 -45.80
N GLU A 97 1.26 23.99 -46.07
CA GLU A 97 0.09 23.45 -46.78
C GLU A 97 -1.04 22.87 -45.88
N GLU A 98 -2.07 23.70 -45.72
CA GLU A 98 -3.19 23.60 -44.78
C GLU A 98 -4.30 22.64 -45.23
N ASP A 99 -4.21 22.03 -46.42
CA ASP A 99 -5.31 21.25 -47.01
C ASP A 99 -5.15 19.72 -46.90
N LYS A 100 -4.00 19.21 -46.44
CA LYS A 100 -3.73 17.75 -46.36
C LYS A 100 -4.10 17.11 -45.01
N TRP A 101 -4.45 17.92 -44.01
CA TRP A 101 -4.61 17.46 -42.64
C TRP A 101 -5.95 16.77 -42.34
N LYS A 102 -6.99 17.00 -43.16
CA LYS A 102 -8.33 16.42 -42.93
C LYS A 102 -8.38 14.90 -43.13
N SER A 103 -7.54 14.34 -44.02
CA SER A 103 -7.48 12.88 -44.24
C SER A 103 -6.54 12.14 -43.29
N ILE A 104 -5.68 12.87 -42.57
CA ILE A 104 -4.73 12.28 -41.59
C ILE A 104 -5.41 12.16 -40.20
N ILE A 105 -6.40 13.01 -39.90
CA ILE A 105 -7.15 12.97 -38.63
C ILE A 105 -8.11 11.75 -38.55
N ALA A 106 -8.40 11.09 -39.66
CA ALA A 106 -9.29 9.93 -39.72
C ALA A 106 -8.66 8.62 -39.20
N ASP A 107 -7.33 8.57 -39.07
CA ASP A 107 -6.62 7.40 -38.58
C ASP A 107 -5.95 7.76 -37.25
N ARG A 108 -6.77 7.96 -36.20
CA ARG A 108 -6.26 8.08 -34.83
C ARG A 108 -5.67 6.72 -34.46
N PRO A 109 -4.35 6.55 -34.33
CA PRO A 109 -3.84 5.32 -33.75
C PRO A 109 -4.37 5.28 -32.32
N GLU A 110 -5.18 4.28 -32.02
CA GLU A 110 -5.51 3.92 -30.65
C GLU A 110 -4.19 3.88 -29.89
N CYS A 111 -4.06 4.70 -28.83
CA CYS A 111 -2.94 4.62 -27.91
C CYS A 111 -3.01 3.25 -27.23
N LYS A 112 -2.49 2.21 -27.89
CA LYS A 112 -2.35 0.88 -27.31
C LYS A 112 -1.34 1.01 -26.18
N CYS A 113 -1.83 0.84 -24.96
CA CYS A 113 -0.99 0.67 -23.79
C CYS A 113 -0.03 -0.50 -24.03
N HIS A 114 1.24 -0.19 -24.30
CA HIS A 114 2.27 -1.20 -24.45
C HIS A 114 2.71 -1.67 -23.05
N TYR A 115 1.81 -2.35 -22.32
CA TYR A 115 2.12 -2.94 -21.00
C TYR A 115 2.73 -4.35 -21.12
N THR A 116 2.89 -4.87 -22.33
CA THR A 116 3.54 -6.17 -22.50
C THR A 116 5.05 -6.00 -22.39
N ASN A 117 5.53 -6.35 -21.19
CA ASN A 117 6.83 -6.89 -20.83
C ASN A 117 7.71 -5.93 -20.00
N PHE A 118 7.79 -6.25 -18.72
CA PHE A 118 8.92 -5.97 -17.82
C PHE A 118 10.29 -6.15 -18.52
N PHE A 119 10.39 -7.07 -19.48
CA PHE A 119 11.58 -7.32 -20.30
C PHE A 119 11.81 -6.34 -21.48
N TRP A 120 10.79 -5.70 -22.03
CA TRP A 120 10.96 -4.80 -23.18
C TRP A 120 11.51 -3.42 -22.81
N GLN A 121 11.38 -3.01 -21.54
CA GLN A 121 12.01 -1.78 -21.05
C GLN A 121 13.55 -1.89 -21.07
N LEU A 122 14.07 -3.11 -20.88
CA LEU A 122 15.50 -3.40 -21.06
C LEU A 122 15.88 -3.49 -22.56
N ALA A 123 14.99 -3.99 -23.41
CA ALA A 123 15.23 -4.13 -24.85
C ALA A 123 15.26 -2.78 -25.61
N LEU A 124 14.61 -1.74 -25.10
CA LEU A 124 14.71 -0.38 -25.65
C LEU A 124 16.07 0.29 -25.39
N PHE A 125 16.91 -0.27 -24.52
CA PHE A 125 18.28 0.18 -24.32
C PHE A 125 19.21 -0.20 -25.50
N ASP A 126 18.79 -1.12 -26.38
CA ASP A 126 19.66 -1.71 -27.42
C ASP A 126 19.54 -1.07 -28.81
N SER A 127 18.62 -0.13 -29.02
CA SER A 127 18.47 0.53 -30.34
C SER A 127 19.37 1.77 -30.49
N ASN A 128 20.69 1.54 -30.57
CA ASN A 128 21.69 2.56 -30.94
C ASN A 128 21.91 2.68 -32.45
N ASN A 129 20.87 2.51 -33.28
CA ASN A 129 20.98 2.65 -34.72
C ASN A 129 20.04 3.72 -35.30
N ALA A 130 20.01 4.89 -34.66
CA ALA A 130 19.45 6.11 -35.24
C ALA A 130 20.60 7.03 -35.68
N THR A 131 20.88 6.97 -36.97
CA THR A 131 21.83 7.81 -37.70
C THR A 131 21.49 9.30 -37.58
N ASN A 132 22.51 10.10 -37.30
CA ASN A 132 22.71 11.51 -37.67
C ASN A 132 21.47 12.43 -37.69
N PHE A 133 21.16 13.07 -36.56
CA PHE A 133 20.33 14.29 -36.53
C PHE A 133 20.83 15.28 -35.45
N ASN A 134 21.07 16.53 -35.86
CA ASN A 134 21.91 17.52 -35.16
C ASN A 134 21.22 18.26 -33.99
N SER A 135 22.08 18.65 -33.02
CA SER A 135 22.02 19.72 -32.00
C SER A 135 20.80 19.95 -31.09
N SER A 136 19.60 19.44 -31.37
CA SER A 136 18.46 19.41 -30.40
C SER A 136 18.43 18.13 -29.54
N THR A 137 19.33 17.20 -29.83
CA THR A 137 19.31 15.82 -29.29
C THR A 137 19.84 15.69 -27.86
N LYS A 138 20.56 16.68 -27.32
CA LYS A 138 21.11 16.60 -25.96
C LYS A 138 20.04 16.77 -24.87
N TYR A 139 19.06 17.65 -25.09
CA TYR A 139 17.94 17.86 -24.16
C TYR A 139 16.87 16.76 -24.30
N VAL A 140 16.63 16.28 -25.53
CA VAL A 140 15.71 15.17 -25.80
C VAL A 140 16.28 13.84 -25.28
N SER A 141 17.59 13.58 -25.40
CA SER A 141 18.20 12.34 -24.88
C SER A 141 18.30 12.32 -23.36
N ASN A 142 18.65 13.45 -22.72
CA ASN A 142 18.73 13.52 -21.26
C ASN A 142 17.34 13.46 -20.61
N ARG A 143 16.32 14.07 -21.23
CA ARG A 143 14.91 13.96 -20.80
C ARG A 143 14.42 12.52 -20.93
N LYS A 144 14.70 11.84 -22.06
CA LYS A 144 14.32 10.44 -22.25
C LYS A 144 14.96 9.50 -21.21
N ARG A 145 16.25 9.66 -20.93
CA ARG A 145 16.97 8.89 -19.89
C ARG A 145 16.40 9.09 -18.47
N HIS A 146 16.00 10.32 -18.13
CA HIS A 146 15.32 10.61 -16.86
C HIS A 146 13.93 9.98 -16.78
N PHE A 147 13.16 9.98 -17.87
CA PHE A 147 11.86 9.30 -17.94
C PHE A 147 12.00 7.77 -17.79
N ASP A 148 12.99 7.16 -18.44
CA ASP A 148 13.22 5.71 -18.37
C ASP A 148 13.63 5.26 -16.95
N LEU A 149 14.47 6.04 -16.26
CA LEU A 149 14.86 5.78 -14.87
C LEU A 149 13.67 5.87 -13.90
N LEU A 150 12.82 6.88 -14.07
CA LEU A 150 11.61 7.07 -13.25
C LEU A 150 10.59 5.95 -13.48
N GLY A 151 10.46 5.47 -14.72
CA GLY A 151 9.62 4.32 -15.04
C GLY A 151 10.09 3.04 -14.36
N LEU A 152 11.39 2.76 -14.37
CA LEU A 152 11.97 1.60 -13.69
C LEU A 152 11.81 1.69 -12.16
N ALA A 153 12.03 2.88 -11.59
CA ALA A 153 11.79 3.14 -10.17
C ALA A 153 10.32 2.93 -9.80
N LEU A 154 9.37 3.39 -10.62
CA LEU A 154 7.93 3.18 -10.38
C LEU A 154 7.55 1.71 -10.40
N ASN A 155 8.04 0.95 -11.39
CA ASN A 155 7.80 -0.50 -11.48
C ASN A 155 8.32 -1.25 -10.25
N PHE A 156 9.48 -0.83 -9.73
CA PHE A 156 10.04 -1.40 -8.50
C PHE A 156 9.19 -1.07 -7.27
N LEU A 157 8.77 0.19 -7.10
CA LEU A 157 7.92 0.61 -5.97
C LEU A 157 6.54 -0.07 -5.99
N ASP A 158 5.94 -0.20 -7.17
CA ASP A 158 4.69 -0.92 -7.36
C ASP A 158 4.85 -2.40 -7.00
N GLY A 159 5.95 -3.03 -7.44
CA GLY A 159 6.28 -4.41 -7.10
C GLY A 159 6.40 -4.63 -5.59
N LEU A 160 7.10 -3.75 -4.87
CA LEU A 160 7.19 -3.79 -3.41
C LEU A 160 5.83 -3.61 -2.72
N SER A 161 4.99 -2.71 -3.24
CA SER A 161 3.67 -2.43 -2.68
C SER A 161 2.71 -3.63 -2.84
N ILE A 162 2.77 -4.30 -4.00
CA ILE A 162 2.00 -5.53 -4.29
C ILE A 162 2.50 -6.69 -3.42
N LEU A 163 3.82 -6.89 -3.33
CA LEU A 163 4.41 -7.93 -2.49
C LEU A 163 4.01 -7.77 -1.02
N GLY A 164 4.11 -6.54 -0.48
CA GLY A 164 3.70 -6.23 0.88
C GLY A 164 2.21 -6.52 1.13
N SER A 165 1.34 -6.19 0.18
CA SER A 165 -0.10 -6.46 0.26
C SER A 165 -0.41 -7.97 0.28
N MET A 166 0.27 -8.74 -0.57
CA MET A 166 0.13 -10.19 -0.62
C MET A 166 0.58 -10.85 0.69
N LEU A 167 1.76 -10.49 1.19
CA LEU A 167 2.28 -11.03 2.44
C LEU A 167 1.35 -10.74 3.62
N TYR A 168 0.84 -9.51 3.71
CA TYR A 168 -0.10 -9.13 4.76
C TYR A 168 -1.39 -9.96 4.70
N LEU A 169 -1.99 -10.09 3.52
CA LEU A 169 -3.20 -10.91 3.34
C LEU A 169 -2.96 -12.38 3.71
N ILE A 170 -1.83 -12.96 3.32
CA ILE A 170 -1.51 -14.36 3.68
C ILE A 170 -1.40 -14.52 5.19
N ILE A 171 -0.72 -13.59 5.88
CA ILE A 171 -0.59 -13.61 7.35
C ILE A 171 -1.97 -13.52 7.99
N THR A 172 -2.79 -12.56 7.58
CA THR A 172 -4.13 -12.36 8.13
C THR A 172 -5.07 -13.53 7.85
N VAL A 173 -5.05 -14.11 6.65
CA VAL A 173 -5.85 -15.31 6.32
C VAL A 173 -5.43 -16.50 7.17
N ARG A 174 -4.13 -16.68 7.42
CA ARG A 174 -3.65 -17.74 8.32
C ARG A 174 -4.13 -17.51 9.75
N GLU A 175 -4.04 -16.28 10.25
CA GLU A 175 -4.54 -15.89 11.58
C GLU A 175 -6.03 -16.26 11.73
N PHE A 176 -6.87 -15.90 10.75
CA PHE A 176 -8.29 -16.28 10.73
C PHE A 176 -8.55 -17.79 10.65
N SER A 177 -7.63 -18.56 10.08
CA SER A 177 -7.79 -20.02 9.98
C SER A 177 -7.46 -20.76 11.27
N TYR A 178 -6.62 -20.18 12.15
CA TYR A 178 -6.22 -20.80 13.41
C TYR A 178 -7.17 -20.46 14.58
N GLN A 179 -7.89 -19.36 14.49
CA GLN A 179 -8.69 -18.80 15.57
C GLN A 179 -10.19 -18.87 15.19
N HIS A 180 -11.05 -19.29 16.11
CA HIS A 180 -12.43 -19.69 15.78
C HIS A 180 -13.28 -18.50 15.27
N PHE A 181 -13.89 -18.67 14.10
CA PHE A 181 -14.56 -17.65 13.25
C PHE A 181 -15.52 -16.64 13.93
N LYS A 182 -16.19 -17.00 15.03
CA LYS A 182 -17.21 -16.14 15.66
C LYS A 182 -16.62 -15.06 16.57
N LEU A 183 -15.53 -15.35 17.27
CA LEU A 183 -14.93 -14.43 18.24
C LEU A 183 -14.18 -13.30 17.52
N ASP A 184 -13.49 -13.64 16.43
CA ASP A 184 -12.66 -12.69 15.70
C ASP A 184 -13.45 -11.68 14.89
N TYR A 185 -14.62 -12.04 14.35
CA TYR A 185 -15.45 -11.10 13.60
C TYR A 185 -15.88 -9.91 14.46
N PHE A 186 -16.29 -10.14 15.72
CA PHE A 186 -16.69 -9.08 16.63
C PHE A 186 -15.51 -8.16 16.97
N ILE A 187 -14.35 -8.73 17.26
CA ILE A 187 -13.10 -7.98 17.52
C ILE A 187 -12.68 -7.17 16.29
N TYR A 188 -12.87 -7.73 15.10
CA TYR A 188 -12.51 -7.09 13.84
C TYR A 188 -13.43 -5.92 13.50
N VAL A 189 -14.75 -6.06 13.73
CA VAL A 189 -15.72 -4.96 13.57
C VAL A 189 -15.46 -3.83 14.56
N ASN A 190 -15.01 -4.16 15.77
CA ASN A 190 -14.64 -3.17 16.78
C ASN A 190 -13.33 -2.42 16.46
N ASP A 191 -12.49 -2.93 15.54
CA ASP A 191 -11.29 -2.25 15.03
C ASP A 191 -11.44 -1.89 13.54
N PRO A 192 -12.17 -0.79 13.22
CA PRO A 192 -12.43 -0.36 11.84
C PRO A 192 -11.16 -0.01 11.06
N THR A 193 -10.05 0.30 11.76
CA THR A 193 -8.81 0.69 11.10
C THR A 193 -8.14 -0.50 10.40
N ARG A 194 -8.21 -1.70 11.00
CA ARG A 194 -7.73 -2.93 10.37
C ARG A 194 -8.55 -3.30 9.14
N ILE A 195 -9.88 -3.12 9.20
CA ILE A 195 -10.80 -3.35 8.07
C ILE A 195 -10.40 -2.48 6.88
N LEU A 196 -10.22 -1.18 7.12
CA LEU A 196 -9.83 -0.23 6.09
C LEU A 196 -8.48 -0.57 5.46
N PHE A 197 -7.53 -1.04 6.27
CA PHE A 197 -6.24 -1.50 5.76
C PHE A 197 -6.36 -2.77 4.90
N LEU A 198 -7.14 -3.78 5.32
CA LEU A 198 -7.38 -4.96 4.47
C LEU A 198 -8.08 -4.60 3.16
N PHE A 199 -9.09 -3.73 3.22
CA PHE A 199 -9.76 -3.23 2.02
C PHE A 199 -8.76 -2.57 1.05
N SER A 200 -7.81 -1.79 1.58
CA SER A 200 -6.75 -1.20 0.77
C SER A 200 -5.84 -2.24 0.10
N CYS A 201 -5.52 -3.35 0.78
CA CYS A 201 -4.72 -4.44 0.19
C CYS A 201 -5.47 -5.09 -0.97
N ILE A 202 -6.79 -5.31 -0.84
CA ILE A 202 -7.64 -5.85 -1.91
C ILE A 202 -7.66 -4.90 -3.11
N LEU A 203 -7.85 -3.59 -2.89
CA LEU A 203 -7.79 -2.58 -3.96
C LEU A 203 -6.43 -2.57 -4.67
N THR A 204 -5.34 -2.79 -3.94
CA THR A 204 -3.98 -2.88 -4.51
C THR A 204 -3.85 -4.08 -5.44
N LEU A 205 -4.42 -5.22 -5.06
CA LEU A 205 -4.43 -6.41 -5.93
C LEU A 205 -5.33 -6.23 -7.15
N ALA A 206 -6.43 -5.49 -7.01
CA ALA A 206 -7.32 -5.13 -8.13
C ALA A 206 -6.65 -4.23 -9.18
N MET A 207 -5.50 -3.61 -8.86
CA MET A 207 -4.70 -2.89 -9.86
C MET A 207 -4.07 -3.84 -10.90
N ILE A 208 -3.77 -5.09 -10.54
CA ILE A 208 -3.17 -6.07 -11.46
C ILE A 208 -4.08 -6.34 -12.68
N PRO A 209 -5.38 -6.70 -12.51
CA PRO A 209 -6.28 -6.89 -13.65
C PRO A 209 -6.56 -5.57 -14.39
N ALA A 210 -6.62 -4.44 -13.69
CA ALA A 210 -6.80 -3.14 -14.34
C ALA A 210 -5.64 -2.82 -15.31
N ARG A 211 -4.40 -3.20 -14.95
CA ARG A 211 -3.23 -3.15 -15.86
C ARG A 211 -3.33 -4.10 -17.04
N ILE A 212 -3.86 -5.31 -16.86
CA ILE A 212 -4.08 -6.28 -17.96
C ILE A 212 -5.07 -5.71 -18.97
N THR A 213 -6.17 -5.11 -18.50
CA THR A 213 -7.18 -4.46 -19.35
C THR A 213 -6.74 -3.14 -19.95
N CYS A 214 -5.52 -2.68 -19.62
CA CYS A 214 -4.94 -1.45 -20.14
C CYS A 214 -5.78 -0.18 -19.85
N SER A 215 -6.57 -0.18 -18.76
CA SER A 215 -7.41 0.95 -18.36
C SER A 215 -6.65 1.91 -17.44
N ILE A 216 -5.95 2.85 -18.05
CA ILE A 216 -5.11 3.87 -17.39
C ILE A 216 -5.89 4.69 -16.34
N ALA A 217 -7.15 5.04 -16.64
CA ALA A 217 -7.99 5.85 -15.76
C ALA A 217 -8.41 5.09 -14.50
N VAL A 218 -8.80 3.82 -14.64
CA VAL A 218 -9.20 2.96 -13.52
C VAL A 218 -8.01 2.71 -12.58
N ASP A 219 -6.82 2.53 -13.15
CA ASP A 219 -5.59 2.27 -12.39
C ASP A 219 -5.24 3.42 -11.43
N ASP A 220 -5.46 4.67 -11.84
CA ASP A 220 -5.22 5.84 -10.97
C ASP A 220 -6.27 5.96 -9.88
N ILE A 221 -7.55 5.78 -10.25
CA ILE A 221 -8.66 5.84 -9.32
C ILE A 221 -8.48 4.80 -8.20
N LEU A 222 -8.14 3.55 -8.56
CA LEU A 222 -7.85 2.49 -7.60
C LEU A 222 -6.65 2.82 -6.70
N CYS A 223 -5.58 3.40 -7.26
CA CYS A 223 -4.40 3.79 -6.49
C CYS A 223 -4.73 4.83 -5.42
N THR A 224 -5.46 5.87 -5.83
CA THR A 224 -5.89 6.96 -4.96
C THR A 224 -6.78 6.44 -3.83
N TYR A 225 -7.79 5.63 -4.14
CA TYR A 225 -8.64 5.04 -3.10
C TYR A 225 -7.88 4.12 -2.15
N ALA A 226 -6.92 3.34 -2.65
CA ALA A 226 -6.10 2.48 -1.80
C ALA A 226 -5.28 3.31 -0.80
N ILE A 227 -4.72 4.45 -1.21
CA ILE A 227 -3.90 5.30 -0.33
C ILE A 227 -4.75 6.09 0.65
N LEU A 228 -5.89 6.63 0.20
CA LEU A 228 -6.87 7.26 1.08
C LEU A 228 -7.37 6.31 2.15
N SER A 229 -7.62 5.04 1.79
CA SER A 229 -8.09 4.03 2.75
C SER A 229 -6.99 3.59 3.74
N ARG A 230 -5.69 3.72 3.40
CA ARG A 230 -4.58 3.43 4.32
C ARG A 230 -4.33 4.54 5.33
N ALA A 231 -4.56 5.79 4.97
CA ALA A 231 -4.20 6.94 5.81
C ALA A 231 -4.85 6.93 7.22
N PRO A 232 -6.13 6.54 7.40
CA PRO A 232 -6.76 6.46 8.72
C PRO A 232 -6.02 5.56 9.71
N TYR A 233 -5.28 4.56 9.23
CA TYR A 233 -4.50 3.66 10.07
C TYR A 233 -3.39 4.39 10.84
N PHE A 234 -2.93 5.56 10.38
CA PHE A 234 -1.96 6.36 11.11
C PHE A 234 -2.53 6.92 12.43
N PHE A 235 -3.82 7.27 12.46
CA PHE A 235 -4.47 7.80 13.67
C PHE A 235 -4.54 6.77 14.81
N PHE A 236 -4.54 5.47 14.50
CA PHE A 236 -4.47 4.42 15.51
C PHE A 236 -3.19 4.54 16.36
N PHE A 237 -2.07 4.96 15.78
CA PHE A 237 -0.82 5.15 16.50
C PHE A 237 -0.77 6.44 17.33
N CYS A 238 -1.71 7.36 17.11
CA CYS A 238 -1.84 8.59 17.88
C CYS A 238 -2.67 8.41 19.17
N ARG A 239 -3.27 7.22 19.37
CA ARG A 239 -3.97 6.85 20.60
C ARG A 239 -3.00 6.19 21.59
#